data_AF-A0A916MKJ2-F1
#
_entry.id   AF-A0A916MKJ2-F1
#
_cell.length_a   1.000
_cell.length_b   1.000
_cell.length_c   1.000
_cell.angle_alpha   90.00
_cell.angle_beta   90.00
_cell.angle_gamma   90.00
#
_symmetry.space_group_name_H-M   'P 1'
#
loop_
_entity.id
_entity.type
_entity.pdbx_description
1 polymer ?
#
loop_
_entity_poly.entity_id
_entity_poly.type
_entity_poly.pdbx_seq_one_letter_code
_entity_poly.pdbx_strand_id
1 'polypeptide(L)'
;MYTIVDMSEGERRDADRKERVIHTRVAEDLDEEIKRRAQSLGVSVSNLVRNILQNAIGLVEDIVADGAEAVQAARRAGTSPPTASDPRLLGWQSAVLAVNAVCERCNGLLPRGTRAAIALLSSPAPPRFRCERCVEEEPTDHGPQAPHD
;
A
#
# COMPACT_ATOMS: atom_id res chain seq x y z
N MET A 1 6.27 60.44 -13.31
CA MET A 1 5.18 59.49 -12.97
C MET A 1 5.87 58.22 -12.49
N TYR A 2 5.91 58.03 -11.17
CA TYR A 2 6.60 56.91 -10.50
C TYR A 2 5.52 56.02 -9.90
N THR A 3 5.51 54.73 -10.24
CA THR A 3 4.68 53.68 -9.63
C THR A 3 5.50 52.39 -9.68
N ILE A 4 6.17 52.04 -8.57
CA ILE A 4 5.69 51.10 -7.52
C ILE A 4 6.04 49.65 -7.90
N VAL A 5 7.23 49.25 -7.40
CA VAL A 5 7.67 47.95 -6.83
C VAL A 5 7.16 46.66 -7.49
N ASP A 6 8.03 45.80 -8.06
CA ASP A 6 9.00 44.95 -7.35
C ASP A 6 8.42 44.35 -6.05
N MET A 7 7.43 43.47 -6.19
CA MET A 7 7.00 42.59 -5.12
C MET A 7 6.59 41.23 -5.73
N SER A 8 7.17 40.15 -5.21
CA SER A 8 6.76 38.73 -5.31
C SER A 8 7.41 37.77 -6.33
N GLU A 9 8.69 37.95 -6.67
CA GLU A 9 9.53 36.84 -7.18
C GLU A 9 10.43 36.22 -6.10
N GLY A 10 10.72 36.94 -5.01
CA GLY A 10 11.51 36.44 -3.87
C GLY A 10 10.77 35.43 -2.99
N GLU A 11 9.47 35.60 -2.77
CA GLU A 11 8.67 34.73 -1.88
C GLU A 11 8.34 33.35 -2.48
N ARG A 12 8.45 33.19 -3.81
CA ARG A 12 8.19 31.90 -4.48
C ARG A 12 9.41 30.98 -4.54
N ARG A 13 10.62 31.49 -4.29
CA ARG A 13 11.86 30.67 -4.27
C ARG A 13 12.20 30.08 -2.90
N ASP A 14 11.59 30.58 -1.83
CA ASP A 14 11.88 30.13 -0.46
C ASP A 14 10.96 28.99 0.03
N ALA A 15 9.94 28.64 -0.76
CA ALA A 15 9.07 27.50 -0.52
C ALA A 15 9.65 26.16 -1.04
N ASP A 16 10.69 26.20 -1.87
CA ASP A 16 11.31 25.03 -2.52
C ASP A 16 12.36 24.33 -1.65
N ARG A 17 12.74 24.92 -0.50
CA ARG A 17 13.86 24.43 0.33
C ARG A 17 13.52 24.35 1.81
N LYS A 18 12.36 23.82 2.15
CA LYS A 18 12.11 23.37 3.52
C LYS A 18 11.86 21.88 3.47
N GLU A 19 12.93 21.11 3.66
CA GLU A 19 12.80 19.70 4.01
C GLU A 19 11.89 19.62 5.25
N ARG A 20 10.69 19.08 5.05
CA ARG A 20 9.72 18.91 6.12
C ARG A 20 10.06 17.63 6.87
N VAL A 21 10.52 17.78 8.11
CA VAL A 21 10.80 16.66 8.99
C VAL A 21 9.49 16.14 9.55
N ILE A 22 9.23 14.85 9.34
CA ILE A 22 8.09 14.14 9.90
C ILE A 22 8.61 13.44 11.16
N HIS A 23 8.00 13.76 12.31
CA HIS A 23 8.22 13.01 13.54
C HIS A 23 7.09 12.00 13.69
N THR A 24 7.45 10.73 13.83
CA THR A 24 6.50 9.62 14.01
C THR A 24 6.94 8.80 15.20
N ARG A 25 5.97 8.33 16.01
CA ARG A 25 6.25 7.37 17.07
C ARG A 25 6.30 5.97 16.45
N VAL A 26 7.39 5.25 16.70
CA VAL A 26 7.61 3.87 16.25
C VAL A 26 7.96 3.02 17.46
N ALA A 27 7.63 1.73 17.39
CA ALA A 27 8.04 0.78 18.40
C ALA A 27 9.57 0.62 18.38
N GLU A 28 10.17 0.35 19.55
CA GLU A 28 11.63 0.33 19.73
C GLU A 28 12.31 -0.77 18.91
N ASP A 29 11.68 -1.94 18.84
CA ASP A 29 12.10 -3.08 18.02
C ASP A 29 12.15 -2.73 16.52
N LEU A 30 11.15 -1.99 16.03
CA LEU A 30 11.08 -1.53 14.64
C LEU A 30 12.16 -0.50 14.32
N ASP A 31 12.43 0.44 15.22
CA ASP A 31 13.50 1.44 15.05
C ASP A 31 14.88 0.76 14.92
N GLU A 32 15.14 -0.24 15.78
CA GLU A 32 16.38 -1.02 15.74
C GLU A 32 16.52 -1.85 14.46
N GLU A 33 15.44 -2.48 13.99
CA GLU A 33 15.45 -3.19 12.71
C GLU A 33 15.74 -2.26 11.53
N ILE A 34 15.14 -1.07 11.51
CA ILE A 34 15.39 -0.05 10.47
C ILE A 34 16.86 0.38 10.47
N LYS A 35 17.45 0.63 11.65
CA LYS A 35 18.88 0.98 11.77
C LYS A 35 19.77 -0.13 11.25
N ARG A 36 19.55 -1.38 11.67
CA ARG A 36 20.32 -2.55 11.20
C ARG A 36 20.25 -2.68 9.68
N ARG A 37 19.06 -2.52 9.12
CA ARG A 37 18.84 -2.62 7.68
C ARG A 37 19.55 -1.51 6.92
N ALA A 38 19.44 -0.26 7.39
CA ALA A 38 20.13 0.87 6.79
C ALA A 38 21.66 0.69 6.81
N GLN A 39 22.20 0.20 7.93
CA GLN A 39 23.62 -0.10 8.07
C GLN A 39 24.09 -1.20 7.10
N SER A 40 23.32 -2.30 6.98
CA SER A 40 23.64 -3.39 6.04
C SER A 40 23.68 -2.93 4.58
N LEU A 41 22.87 -1.93 4.24
CA LEU A 41 22.78 -1.35 2.90
C LEU A 41 23.76 -0.18 2.69
N GLY A 42 24.50 0.24 3.72
CA GLY A 42 25.44 1.36 3.65
C GLY A 42 24.76 2.72 3.40
N VAL A 43 23.48 2.88 3.78
CA VAL A 43 22.71 4.12 3.59
C VAL A 43 22.23 4.68 4.93
N SER A 44 21.81 5.94 4.95
CA SER A 44 21.20 6.52 6.15
C SER A 44 19.78 5.99 6.37
N VAL A 45 19.35 5.95 7.63
CA VAL A 45 17.97 5.59 8.02
C VAL A 45 16.95 6.45 7.28
N SER A 46 17.18 7.77 7.23
CA SER A 46 16.28 8.69 6.52
C SER A 46 16.16 8.38 5.03
N ASN A 47 17.25 7.96 4.38
CA ASN A 47 17.23 7.57 2.97
C ASN A 47 16.48 6.25 2.77
N LEU A 48 16.71 5.27 3.64
CA LEU A 48 15.98 4.01 3.62
C LEU A 48 14.47 4.23 3.79
N VAL A 49 14.06 4.99 4.81
CA VAL A 49 12.64 5.30 5.08
C VAL A 49 12.03 6.06 3.90
N ARG A 50 12.74 7.05 3.34
CA ARG A 50 12.28 7.77 2.14
C ARG A 50 12.02 6.81 0.98
N ASN A 51 12.99 5.93 0.67
CA ASN A 51 12.86 4.97 -0.42
C ASN A 51 11.69 4.00 -0.20
N ILE A 52 11.53 3.49 1.03
CA ILE A 52 10.40 2.62 1.38
C ILE A 52 9.07 3.35 1.19
N LEU A 53 8.94 4.58 1.69
CA LEU A 53 7.70 5.36 1.55
C LEU A 53 7.40 5.71 0.09
N GLN A 54 8.41 6.08 -0.70
CA GLN A 54 8.24 6.35 -2.14
C GLN A 54 7.80 5.10 -2.89
N ASN A 55 8.40 3.94 -2.60
CA ASN A 55 8.01 2.67 -3.23
C ASN A 55 6.62 2.21 -2.77
N ALA A 56 6.29 2.34 -1.48
CA ALA A 56 4.98 1.97 -0.96
C ALA A 56 3.86 2.83 -1.55
N ILE A 57 4.09 4.13 -1.75
CA ILE A 57 3.13 5.03 -2.40
C ILE A 57 3.02 4.70 -3.90
N GLY A 58 4.14 4.48 -4.60
CA GLY A 58 4.11 4.08 -6.03
C GLY A 58 3.39 2.76 -6.27
N LEU A 59 3.58 1.77 -5.40
CA LEU A 59 2.84 0.49 -5.43
C LEU A 59 1.33 0.69 -5.26
N VAL A 60 0.89 1.66 -4.46
CA VAL A 60 -0.53 1.98 -4.27
C VAL A 60 -1.09 2.71 -5.49
N GLU A 61 -0.32 3.61 -6.12
CA GLU A 61 -0.75 4.31 -7.34
C GLU A 61 -0.96 3.35 -8.52
N ASP A 62 -0.08 2.36 -8.70
CA ASP A 62 -0.22 1.34 -9.74
C ASP A 62 -1.44 0.41 -9.48
N ILE A 63 -1.68 0.02 -8.23
CA ILE A 63 -2.87 -0.77 -7.85
C ILE A 63 -4.16 0.04 -8.04
N VAL A 64 -4.15 1.35 -7.76
CA VAL A 64 -5.31 2.23 -7.96
C VAL A 64 -5.57 2.46 -9.46
N ALA A 65 -4.53 2.53 -10.29
CA ALA A 65 -4.68 2.61 -11.74
C ALA A 65 -5.38 1.34 -12.30
N ASP A 66 -4.92 0.16 -11.90
CA ASP A 66 -5.53 -1.13 -12.28
C ASP A 66 -6.97 -1.26 -11.73
N GLY A 67 -7.20 -0.78 -10.50
CA GLY A 67 -8.53 -0.74 -9.87
C GLY A 67 -9.48 0.22 -10.58
N ALA A 68 -9.00 1.37 -11.06
CA ALA A 68 -9.80 2.34 -11.80
C ALA A 68 -10.23 1.80 -13.17
N GLU A 69 -9.37 1.03 -13.85
CA GLU A 69 -9.75 0.32 -15.07
C GLU A 69 -10.82 -0.74 -14.81
N ALA A 70 -10.69 -1.52 -13.72
CA ALA A 70 -11.68 -2.51 -13.32
C ALA A 70 -13.05 -1.87 -12.97
N VAL A 71 -13.05 -0.74 -12.27
CA VAL A 71 -14.28 0.01 -11.94
C VAL A 71 -14.90 0.64 -13.20
N GLN A 72 -14.09 1.15 -14.13
CA GLN A 72 -14.60 1.68 -15.40
C GLN A 72 -15.18 0.57 -16.28
N ALA A 73 -14.56 -0.61 -16.31
CA ALA A 73 -15.11 -1.79 -17.00
C ALA A 73 -16.46 -2.21 -16.38
N ALA A 74 -16.58 -2.21 -15.05
CA ALA A 74 -17.82 -2.50 -14.34
C ALA A 74 -18.92 -1.44 -14.61
N ARG A 75 -18.56 -0.16 -14.72
CA ARG A 75 -19.50 0.92 -15.08
C ARG A 75 -19.98 0.81 -16.53
N ARG A 76 -19.11 0.44 -17.47
CA ARG A 76 -19.48 0.19 -18.87
C ARG A 76 -20.40 -1.04 -19.02
N ALA A 77 -20.33 -2.00 -18.08
CA ALA A 77 -21.21 -3.15 -18.00
C ALA A 77 -22.61 -2.86 -17.41
N GLY A 78 -22.97 -1.59 -17.16
CA GLY A 78 -24.35 -1.20 -16.84
C GLY A 78 -24.88 -1.62 -15.47
N THR A 79 -24.00 -1.95 -14.51
CA THR A 79 -24.43 -2.27 -13.14
C THR A 79 -24.70 -0.97 -12.38
N SER A 80 -25.97 -0.63 -12.22
CA SER A 80 -26.43 0.44 -11.31
C SER A 80 -25.91 0.16 -9.88
N PRO A 81 -25.45 1.15 -9.10
CA PRO A 81 -24.87 0.88 -7.79
C PRO A 81 -25.95 0.29 -6.87
N PRO A 82 -25.78 -0.95 -6.36
CA PRO A 82 -26.66 -1.44 -5.31
C PRO A 82 -26.49 -0.56 -4.06
N THR A 83 -27.58 -0.32 -3.35
CA THR A 83 -27.58 0.26 -2.00
C THR A 83 -26.42 -0.31 -1.21
N ALA A 84 -25.53 0.57 -0.73
CA ALA A 84 -24.21 0.25 -0.16
C ALA A 84 -24.29 -0.87 0.88
N SER A 85 -24.13 -2.11 0.41
CA SER A 85 -23.93 -3.29 1.22
C SER A 85 -22.42 -3.48 1.23
N ASP A 86 -21.84 -3.51 2.44
CA ASP A 86 -20.42 -3.77 2.62
C ASP A 86 -20.06 -5.09 1.90
N PRO A 87 -19.07 -5.11 0.98
CA PRO A 87 -18.69 -6.31 0.24
C PRO A 87 -18.32 -7.45 1.20
N ARG A 88 -19.21 -8.45 1.30
CA ARG A 88 -19.00 -9.63 2.13
C ARG A 88 -18.09 -10.64 1.44
N LEU A 89 -17.07 -11.11 2.14
CA LEU A 89 -16.21 -12.21 1.69
C LEU A 89 -17.02 -13.52 1.62
N LEU A 90 -17.20 -14.05 0.41
CA LEU A 90 -17.90 -15.30 0.15
C LEU A 90 -16.96 -16.51 0.19
N GLY A 91 -15.69 -16.31 -0.16
CA GLY A 91 -14.70 -17.37 -0.17
C GLY A 91 -13.43 -16.98 -0.90
N TRP A 92 -12.58 -17.98 -1.14
CA TRP A 92 -11.26 -17.86 -1.76
C TRP A 92 -11.20 -18.74 -3.01
N GLN A 93 -10.79 -18.18 -4.15
CA GLN A 93 -10.56 -18.90 -5.40
C GLN A 93 -9.06 -18.94 -5.72
N SER A 94 -8.50 -20.14 -5.91
CA SER A 94 -7.10 -20.30 -6.32
C SER A 94 -6.92 -19.94 -7.80
N ALA A 95 -5.90 -19.13 -8.10
CA ALA A 95 -5.54 -18.70 -9.45
C ALA A 95 -4.03 -18.47 -9.57
N VAL A 96 -3.51 -18.53 -10.79
CA VAL A 96 -2.15 -18.03 -11.10
C VAL A 96 -2.26 -16.53 -11.37
N LEU A 97 -1.55 -15.71 -10.60
CA LEU A 97 -1.68 -14.25 -10.69
C LEU A 97 -1.07 -13.70 -11.98
N ALA A 98 -1.80 -12.83 -12.68
CA ALA A 98 -1.27 -12.06 -13.81
C ALA A 98 -0.59 -10.75 -13.38
N VAL A 99 -0.72 -10.38 -12.10
CA VAL A 99 -0.21 -9.15 -11.48
C VAL A 99 0.64 -9.48 -10.25
N ASN A 100 1.41 -8.51 -9.78
CA ASN A 100 2.02 -8.58 -8.44
C ASN A 100 0.96 -8.18 -7.41
N ALA A 101 0.93 -8.87 -6.27
CA ALA A 101 0.00 -8.58 -5.19
C ALA A 101 0.67 -8.74 -3.82
N VAL A 102 -0.08 -8.42 -2.76
CA VAL A 102 0.35 -8.62 -1.37
C VAL A 102 -0.72 -9.44 -0.65
N CYS A 103 -0.29 -10.43 0.14
CA CYS A 103 -1.19 -11.22 0.97
C CYS A 103 -1.80 -10.35 2.08
N GLU A 104 -3.12 -10.25 2.16
CA GLU A 104 -3.80 -9.42 3.16
C GLU A 104 -3.61 -9.90 4.62
N ARG A 105 -3.18 -11.15 4.84
CA ARG A 105 -3.00 -11.72 6.18
C ARG A 105 -1.56 -11.55 6.68
N CYS A 106 -0.58 -12.06 5.93
CA CYS A 106 0.82 -12.05 6.36
C CYS A 106 1.66 -10.94 5.73
N ASN A 107 1.06 -10.09 4.88
CA ASN A 107 1.74 -9.01 4.15
C ASN A 107 2.90 -9.49 3.23
N GLY A 108 2.97 -10.78 2.90
CA GLY A 108 3.97 -11.33 2.00
C GLY A 108 3.74 -10.92 0.55
N LEU A 109 4.82 -10.65 -0.19
CA LEU A 109 4.78 -10.35 -1.62
C LEU A 109 4.34 -11.59 -2.42
N LEU A 110 3.41 -11.39 -3.35
CA LEU A 110 2.91 -12.41 -4.28
C LEU A 110 3.30 -12.00 -5.70
N PRO A 111 4.44 -12.49 -6.23
CA PRO A 111 4.87 -12.16 -7.58
C PRO A 111 3.89 -12.68 -8.64
N ARG A 112 3.77 -11.95 -9.75
CA ARG A 112 3.11 -12.42 -10.98
C ARG A 112 3.60 -13.83 -11.35
N GLY A 113 2.68 -14.69 -11.75
CA GLY A 113 2.93 -16.09 -12.10
C GLY A 113 2.88 -17.04 -10.90
N THR A 114 2.78 -16.52 -9.68
CA THR A 114 2.60 -17.35 -8.47
C THR A 114 1.15 -17.77 -8.32
N ARG A 115 0.92 -18.97 -7.79
CA ARG A 115 -0.41 -19.41 -7.39
C ARG A 115 -0.78 -18.77 -6.04
N ALA A 116 -1.95 -18.14 -5.99
CA ALA A 116 -2.49 -17.51 -4.79
C ALA A 116 -4.03 -17.52 -4.85
N ALA A 117 -4.68 -17.16 -3.76
CA ALA A 117 -6.13 -17.05 -3.73
C ALA A 117 -6.61 -15.60 -3.88
N ILE A 118 -7.70 -15.44 -4.63
CA ILE A 118 -8.42 -14.20 -4.84
C ILE A 118 -9.75 -14.30 -4.09
N ALA A 119 -10.11 -13.24 -3.37
CA ALA A 119 -11.39 -13.15 -2.66
C ALA A 119 -12.58 -13.08 -3.62
N LEU A 120 -13.59 -13.92 -3.39
CA LEU A 120 -14.90 -13.78 -3.98
C LEU A 120 -15.75 -12.88 -3.07
N LEU A 121 -16.23 -11.75 -3.59
CA LEU A 121 -16.97 -10.74 -2.81
C LEU A 121 -18.43 -10.65 -3.28
N SER A 122 -19.34 -10.35 -2.37
CA SER A 122 -20.79 -10.24 -2.65
C SER A 122 -21.19 -8.98 -3.43
N SER A 123 -20.29 -8.01 -3.53
CA SER A 123 -20.49 -6.71 -4.17
C SER A 123 -19.18 -6.27 -4.83
N PRO A 124 -19.20 -5.46 -5.91
CA PRO A 124 -17.99 -4.94 -6.53
C PRO A 124 -17.12 -4.18 -5.52
N ALA A 125 -15.87 -4.62 -5.38
CA ALA A 125 -14.88 -4.04 -4.47
C ALA A 125 -13.47 -4.37 -4.96
N PRO A 126 -12.44 -3.67 -4.46
CA PRO A 126 -11.06 -3.98 -4.80
C PRO A 126 -10.72 -5.46 -4.51
N PRO A 127 -9.97 -6.13 -5.39
CA PRO A 127 -9.60 -7.52 -5.21
C PRO A 127 -8.71 -7.66 -3.97
N ARG A 128 -8.97 -8.71 -3.18
CA ARG A 128 -8.15 -9.09 -2.03
C ARG A 128 -7.42 -10.38 -2.34
N PHE A 129 -6.15 -10.45 -1.98
CA PHE A 129 -5.28 -11.58 -2.30
C PHE A 129 -4.75 -12.23 -1.03
N ARG A 130 -4.60 -13.55 -1.05
CA ARG A 130 -4.04 -14.32 0.06
C ARG A 130 -3.12 -15.42 -0.47
N CYS A 131 -1.96 -15.64 0.15
CA CYS A 131 -1.09 -16.75 -0.23
C CYS A 131 -1.75 -18.10 0.11
N GLU A 132 -1.34 -19.18 -0.56
CA GLU A 132 -1.93 -20.51 -0.34
C GLU A 132 -1.85 -20.95 1.13
N ARG A 133 -0.72 -20.68 1.80
CA ARG A 133 -0.53 -20.99 3.23
C ARG A 133 -1.59 -20.34 4.11
N CYS A 134 -1.83 -19.05 3.92
CA CYS A 134 -2.77 -18.30 4.76
C CYS A 134 -4.25 -18.64 4.48
N VAL A 135 -4.55 -19.29 3.35
CA VAL A 135 -5.90 -19.77 3.00
C VAL A 135 -6.17 -21.12 3.64
N GLU A 136 -5.16 -22.00 3.67
CA GLU A 136 -5.22 -23.33 4.29
C GLU A 136 -5.22 -23.25 5.82
N GLU A 137 -4.50 -22.29 6.37
CA GLU A 137 -4.60 -21.95 7.78
C GLU A 137 -5.99 -21.36 8.03
N GLU A 138 -6.88 -22.12 8.69
CA GLU A 138 -8.14 -21.58 9.21
C GLU A 138 -7.88 -20.27 9.99
N PRO A 139 -8.91 -19.40 10.12
CA PRO A 139 -8.80 -18.22 10.96
C PRO A 139 -8.77 -18.63 12.43
N THR A 140 -7.73 -19.31 12.88
CA THR A 140 -7.26 -19.18 14.24
C THR A 140 -6.86 -17.72 14.39
N ASP A 141 -7.70 -16.97 15.09
CA ASP A 141 -7.43 -15.69 15.70
C ASP A 141 -6.07 -15.76 16.42
N HIS A 142 -4.99 -15.50 15.69
CA HIS A 142 -3.69 -15.27 16.27
C HIS A 142 -3.69 -13.81 16.67
N GLY A 143 -4.26 -13.56 17.85
CA GLY A 143 -3.90 -12.40 18.64
C GLY A 143 -2.37 -12.24 18.69
N PRO A 144 -1.87 -11.02 18.88
CA PRO A 144 -0.48 -10.64 18.62
C PRO A 144 0.48 -11.69 19.21
N GLN A 145 1.21 -12.37 18.33
CA GLN A 145 2.18 -13.38 18.72
C GLN A 145 3.27 -12.68 19.52
N ALA A 146 3.31 -12.93 20.83
CA ALA A 146 4.41 -12.48 21.67
C ALA A 146 5.72 -13.10 21.17
N PRO A 147 6.84 -12.35 21.18
CA PRO A 147 8.13 -12.87 20.75
C PRO A 147 8.59 -14.02 21.66
N HIS A 148 9.12 -15.07 21.05
CA HIS A 148 9.80 -16.16 21.74
C HIS A 148 11.11 -15.65 22.37
N ASP A 149 11.33 -16.00 23.64
CA ASP A 149 12.55 -15.80 24.45
C ASP A 149 13.84 -16.32 23.78
#